data_AF-A0A7C7D2I8-F1
#
_entry.id   AF-A0A7C7D2I8-F1
#
_cell.length_a   1.000
_cell.length_b   1.000
_cell.length_c   1.000
_cell.angle_alpha   90.00
_cell.angle_beta   90.00
_cell.angle_gamma   90.00
#
_symmetry.space_group_name_H-M   'P 1'
#
loop_
_entity.id
_entity.type
_entity.pdbx_description
1 polymer ?
#
loop_
_entity_poly.entity_id
_entity_poly.type
_entity_poly.pdbx_seq_one_letter_code
_entity_poly.pdbx_strand_id
1 'polypeptide(L)'
;METLSFIYERNIDEINFPIQISDVYYEHQGNKDKIQDNGHKAIIRRDSGEILGMVGKKYEVITHREAYKLGQKLFREVFESRPEVYKVDMNRKGSYCHVDLFNPKERIVIKGLKKTGRPDAEFNEEYYPFIRISNSYNHTFSLRYSLGFYRWKCSNGLLMGRKMLGDIVISHDKPLEASEWYVMDAAEKFSRMVGDFDDYIRKAGKIYIPKELLEVVTLDILDKQYGVEQKPRLLKMTEVLRGSIPAYASELGESALAAINIATDYIKTIENTHTVNSLQSRAMDWGLRVTKKHFNLSAYLNEQKNYKEEVIDRLY
;
A
#
# COMPACT_ATOMS: atom_id res chain seq x y z
N MET A 1 22.39 9.38 -11.65
CA MET A 1 21.40 8.39 -11.17
C MET A 1 21.15 8.65 -9.68
N GLU A 2 20.56 9.80 -9.35
CA GLU A 2 20.27 10.19 -7.96
C GLU A 2 18.79 10.54 -7.83
N THR A 3 17.89 9.55 -7.88
CA THR A 3 16.49 9.66 -7.40
C THR A 3 15.81 8.29 -7.51
N LEU A 4 15.96 7.53 -6.43
CA LEU A 4 15.26 6.37 -5.89
C LEU A 4 16.30 5.80 -4.92
N SER A 5 16.66 6.60 -3.91
CA SER A 5 17.62 6.17 -2.89
C SER A 5 17.00 5.03 -2.10
N PHE A 6 17.78 3.98 -1.86
CA PHE A 6 17.40 2.83 -1.04
C PHE A 6 17.13 3.32 0.39
N ILE A 7 15.90 3.72 0.70
CA ILE A 7 15.50 4.21 2.04
C ILE A 7 15.34 3.05 3.04
N TYR A 8 15.52 1.80 2.61
CA TYR A 8 15.31 0.63 3.45
C TYR A 8 16.57 -0.23 3.51
N GLU A 9 17.13 -0.34 4.72
CA GLU A 9 18.37 -1.08 5.02
C GLU A 9 18.21 -2.61 4.99
N ARG A 10 16.98 -3.11 4.85
CA ARG A 10 16.69 -4.54 5.03
C ARG A 10 16.86 -5.35 3.75
N ASN A 11 17.64 -6.42 3.85
CA ASN A 11 17.92 -7.35 2.76
C ASN A 11 16.84 -8.45 2.69
N ILE A 12 16.56 -8.96 1.48
CA ILE A 12 15.73 -10.15 1.26
C ILE A 12 16.23 -11.38 2.03
N ASP A 13 17.51 -11.47 2.37
CA ASP A 13 18.03 -12.56 3.20
C ASP A 13 17.43 -12.55 4.62
N GLU A 14 17.01 -11.40 5.13
CA GLU A 14 16.42 -11.28 6.47
C GLU A 14 15.05 -11.94 6.60
N ILE A 15 14.32 -12.14 5.49
CA ILE A 15 13.03 -12.85 5.52
C ILE A 15 13.20 -14.36 5.32
N ASN A 16 14.40 -14.82 4.95
CA ASN A 16 14.73 -16.21 4.64
C ASN A 16 15.28 -16.96 5.86
N PHE A 17 14.51 -17.00 6.95
CA PHE A 17 14.85 -17.80 8.13
C PHE A 17 14.07 -19.12 8.18
N PRO A 18 14.64 -20.17 8.81
CA PRO A 18 13.94 -21.44 9.00
C PRO A 18 12.81 -21.30 10.02
N ILE A 19 11.69 -21.96 9.74
CA ILE A 19 10.55 -22.06 10.66
C ILE A 19 10.34 -23.50 11.12
N GLN A 20 9.72 -23.63 12.29
CA GLN A 20 9.30 -24.90 12.88
C GLN A 20 7.84 -24.77 13.32
N ILE A 21 7.07 -25.83 13.08
CA ILE A 21 5.71 -25.97 13.60
C ILE A 21 5.78 -26.83 14.85
N SER A 22 5.11 -26.43 15.92
CA SER A 22 5.06 -27.16 17.19
C SER A 22 3.64 -27.23 17.74
N ASP A 23 3.35 -28.30 18.47
CA ASP A 23 2.14 -28.40 19.28
C ASP A 23 2.12 -27.34 20.39
N VAL A 24 0.91 -26.93 20.79
CA VAL A 24 0.68 -25.93 21.84
C VAL A 24 0.14 -26.63 23.08
N TYR A 25 0.61 -26.19 24.24
CA TYR A 25 0.14 -26.66 25.54
C TYR A 25 -0.14 -25.45 26.43
N TYR A 26 -1.20 -25.50 27.24
CA TYR A 26 -1.50 -24.49 28.24
C TYR A 26 -1.43 -25.06 29.66
N GLU A 27 -1.04 -24.21 30.59
CA GLU A 27 -1.04 -24.50 32.02
C GLU A 27 -2.23 -23.78 32.64
N HIS A 28 -3.11 -24.52 33.31
CA HIS A 28 -4.25 -23.93 34.01
C HIS A 28 -3.85 -23.59 35.44
N GLN A 29 -4.21 -22.41 35.94
CA GLN A 29 -3.91 -22.05 37.33
C GLN A 29 -4.51 -23.11 38.28
N GLY A 30 -3.65 -23.78 39.04
CA GLY A 30 -4.04 -24.85 39.97
C GLY A 30 -3.84 -26.27 39.45
N ASN A 31 -3.48 -26.47 38.18
CA ASN A 31 -3.08 -27.77 37.64
C ASN A 31 -1.63 -27.71 37.14
N LYS A 32 -0.76 -28.58 37.67
CA LYS A 32 0.65 -28.68 37.24
C LYS A 32 0.80 -29.41 35.90
N ASP A 33 -0.21 -30.17 35.49
CA ASP A 33 -0.16 -30.90 34.23
C ASP A 33 -0.47 -29.96 33.06
N LYS A 34 0.38 -30.02 32.04
CA LYS A 34 0.18 -29.30 30.79
C LYS A 34 -0.93 -29.97 29.98
N ILE A 35 -1.93 -29.19 29.56
CA ILE A 35 -3.01 -29.67 28.71
C ILE A 35 -2.69 -29.27 27.27
N GLN A 36 -2.74 -30.24 26.34
CA GLN A 36 -2.51 -29.97 24.92
C GLN A 36 -3.70 -29.23 24.31
N ASP A 37 -3.41 -28.17 23.56
CA ASP A 37 -4.37 -27.50 22.68
C ASP A 37 -4.36 -28.19 21.30
N ASN A 38 -5.35 -29.04 21.06
CA ASN A 38 -5.51 -29.76 19.79
C ASN A 38 -6.04 -28.89 18.64
N GLY A 39 -6.49 -27.67 18.93
CA GLY A 39 -7.05 -26.72 17.95
C GLY A 39 -5.99 -25.83 17.31
N HIS A 40 -4.83 -25.68 17.94
CA HIS A 40 -3.80 -24.73 17.54
C HIS A 40 -2.42 -25.36 17.37
N LYS A 41 -1.56 -24.64 16.65
CA LYS A 41 -0.13 -24.91 16.51
C LYS A 41 0.66 -23.61 16.62
N ALA A 42 1.88 -23.69 17.14
CA ALA A 42 2.80 -22.58 17.19
C ALA A 42 3.72 -22.60 15.96
N ILE A 43 3.97 -21.43 15.40
CA ILE A 43 5.00 -21.20 14.39
C ILE A 43 6.18 -20.54 15.09
N ILE A 44 7.33 -21.18 15.03
CA ILE A 44 8.54 -20.81 15.76
C ILE A 44 9.65 -20.54 14.75
N ARG A 45 10.37 -19.44 14.96
CA ARG A 45 11.60 -19.15 14.23
C ARG A 45 12.70 -20.09 14.75
N ARG A 46 13.19 -21.00 13.93
CA ARG A 46 14.04 -22.12 14.42
C ARG A 46 15.43 -21.67 14.87
N ASP A 47 15.95 -20.62 14.26
CA ASP A 47 17.28 -20.06 14.58
C ASP A 47 17.31 -19.30 15.92
N SER A 48 16.21 -18.67 16.32
CA SER A 48 16.13 -17.87 17.55
C SER A 48 15.23 -18.46 18.65
N GLY A 49 14.37 -19.42 18.32
CA GLY A 49 13.32 -19.92 19.20
C GLY A 49 12.15 -18.95 19.40
N GLU A 50 12.12 -17.81 18.71
CA GLU A 50 11.03 -16.85 18.84
C GLU A 50 9.71 -17.41 18.30
N ILE A 51 8.64 -17.29 19.09
CA ILE A 51 7.28 -17.60 18.63
C ILE A 51 6.82 -16.47 17.70
N LEU A 52 6.56 -16.83 16.44
CA LEU A 52 6.09 -15.93 15.39
C LEU A 52 4.56 -15.77 15.43
N GLY A 53 3.84 -16.85 15.75
CA GLY A 53 2.40 -16.84 15.84
C GLY A 53 1.85 -18.15 16.41
N MET A 54 0.62 -18.09 16.90
CA MET A 54 -0.19 -19.25 17.24
C MET A 54 -1.40 -19.23 16.31
N VAL A 55 -1.58 -20.33 15.57
CA VAL A 55 -2.50 -20.40 14.43
C VAL A 55 -3.38 -21.63 14.56
N GLY A 56 -4.53 -21.63 13.89
CA GLY A 56 -5.39 -22.81 13.85
C GLY A 56 -4.68 -24.02 13.24
N LYS A 57 -5.04 -25.24 13.64
CA LYS A 57 -4.40 -26.48 13.16
C LYS A 57 -4.42 -26.62 11.63
N LYS A 58 -5.52 -26.17 11.01
CA LYS A 58 -5.73 -26.14 9.55
C LYS A 58 -5.03 -24.99 8.82
N TYR A 59 -4.30 -24.13 9.53
CA TYR A 59 -3.60 -23.02 8.90
C TYR A 59 -2.42 -23.52 8.07
N GLU A 60 -2.47 -23.33 6.77
CA GLU A 60 -1.38 -23.64 5.86
C GLU A 60 -0.29 -22.57 5.98
N VAL A 61 0.87 -23.03 6.45
CA VAL A 61 2.02 -22.16 6.71
C VAL A 61 2.77 -21.98 5.40
N ILE A 62 2.63 -20.80 4.82
CA ILE A 62 3.38 -20.41 3.63
C ILE A 62 4.58 -19.59 4.10
N THR A 63 5.79 -20.05 3.78
CA THR A 63 7.01 -19.31 4.11
C THR A 63 7.13 -18.03 3.30
N HIS A 64 7.77 -17.01 3.88
CA HIS A 64 8.13 -15.78 3.17
C HIS A 64 8.93 -16.06 1.90
N ARG A 65 9.77 -17.10 1.92
CA ARG A 65 10.54 -17.56 0.77
C ARG A 65 9.67 -18.14 -0.34
N GLU A 66 8.66 -18.95 0.00
CA GLU A 66 7.72 -19.51 -0.97
C GLU A 66 6.86 -18.41 -1.60
N ALA A 67 6.32 -17.51 -0.77
CA ALA A 67 5.60 -16.32 -1.22
C ALA A 67 6.47 -15.47 -2.16
N TYR A 68 7.74 -15.24 -1.80
CA TYR A 68 8.70 -14.53 -2.63
C TYR A 68 8.91 -15.18 -4.00
N LYS A 69 9.18 -16.49 -4.04
CA LYS A 69 9.41 -17.23 -5.29
C LYS A 69 8.20 -17.15 -6.22
N LEU A 70 6.99 -17.28 -5.70
CA LEU A 70 5.77 -17.15 -6.50
C LEU A 70 5.57 -15.71 -6.99
N GLY A 71 5.86 -14.71 -6.15
CA GLY A 71 5.90 -13.31 -6.58
C GLY A 71 6.87 -13.04 -7.72
N GLN A 72 8.05 -13.67 -7.72
CA GLN A 72 9.01 -13.57 -8.84
C GLN A 72 8.50 -14.22 -10.13
N LYS A 73 7.73 -15.32 -10.03
CA LYS A 73 7.07 -15.93 -11.20
C LYS A 73 6.01 -14.98 -11.74
N LEU A 74 5.13 -14.48 -10.88
CA LEU A 74 4.08 -13.52 -11.24
C LEU A 74 4.68 -12.26 -11.90
N PHE A 75 5.73 -11.68 -11.32
CA PHE A 75 6.38 -10.50 -11.91
C PHE A 75 6.88 -10.76 -13.32
N ARG A 76 7.54 -11.91 -13.55
CA ARG A 76 8.00 -12.28 -14.89
C ARG A 76 6.86 -12.47 -15.88
N GLU A 77 5.73 -13.00 -15.42
CA GLU A 77 4.56 -13.18 -16.26
C GLU A 77 3.92 -11.84 -16.65
N VAL A 78 3.91 -10.86 -15.73
CA VAL A 78 3.30 -9.54 -15.95
C VAL A 78 4.20 -8.61 -16.79
N PHE A 79 5.51 -8.63 -16.55
CA PHE A 79 6.44 -7.64 -17.12
C PHE A 79 7.47 -8.23 -18.09
N GLU A 80 7.45 -9.54 -18.32
CA GLU A 80 8.43 -10.26 -19.15
C GLU A 80 9.90 -10.07 -18.72
N SER A 81 10.12 -9.62 -17.48
CA SER A 81 11.43 -9.26 -16.97
C SER A 81 11.67 -9.75 -15.55
N ARG A 82 12.94 -9.82 -15.14
CA ARG A 82 13.31 -10.29 -13.80
C ARG A 82 13.16 -9.16 -12.79
N PRO A 83 12.50 -9.39 -11.64
CA PRO A 83 12.44 -8.40 -10.58
C PRO A 83 13.74 -8.33 -9.78
N GLU A 84 14.00 -7.14 -9.27
CA GLU A 84 14.86 -6.81 -8.15
C GLU A 84 14.00 -6.55 -6.90
N VAL A 85 14.61 -6.63 -5.72
CA VAL A 85 13.95 -6.27 -4.46
C VAL A 85 14.18 -4.80 -4.19
N TYR A 86 13.10 -4.01 -4.18
CA TYR A 86 13.18 -2.57 -3.90
C TYR A 86 13.12 -2.26 -2.41
N LYS A 87 12.18 -2.90 -1.73
CA LYS A 87 11.84 -2.61 -0.33
C LYS A 87 11.45 -3.89 0.39
N VAL A 88 11.97 -4.05 1.59
CA VAL A 88 11.54 -5.06 2.56
C VAL A 88 11.07 -4.34 3.81
N ASP A 89 9.82 -4.59 4.19
CA ASP A 89 9.22 -4.11 5.42
C ASP A 89 8.76 -5.30 6.25
N MET A 90 9.23 -5.40 7.49
CA MET A 90 9.03 -6.58 8.32
C MET A 90 9.00 -6.13 9.79
N ASN A 91 8.19 -6.76 10.63
CA ASN A 91 8.32 -6.49 12.06
C ASN A 91 9.63 -7.05 12.64
N ARG A 92 9.92 -6.71 13.90
CA ARG A 92 11.16 -7.11 14.57
C ARG A 92 11.42 -8.62 14.57
N LYS A 93 10.37 -9.44 14.68
CA LYS A 93 10.47 -10.90 14.78
C LYS A 93 10.38 -11.62 13.43
N GLY A 94 9.95 -10.93 12.38
CA GLY A 94 9.63 -11.53 11.09
C GLY A 94 8.31 -12.30 11.03
N SER A 95 7.40 -12.09 11.99
CA SER A 95 6.10 -12.76 11.96
C SER A 95 5.23 -12.31 10.77
N TYR A 96 5.56 -11.20 10.14
CA TYR A 96 5.00 -10.80 8.85
C TYR A 96 5.97 -9.92 8.07
N CYS A 97 5.83 -9.91 6.74
CA CYS A 97 6.60 -9.03 5.86
C CYS A 97 5.79 -8.50 4.67
N HIS A 98 6.27 -7.37 4.13
CA HIS A 98 5.96 -6.83 2.82
C HIS A 98 7.25 -6.73 1.99
N VAL A 99 7.22 -7.20 0.76
CA VAL A 99 8.37 -7.15 -0.17
C VAL A 99 7.92 -6.54 -1.48
N ASP A 100 8.54 -5.45 -1.91
CA ASP A 100 8.28 -4.83 -3.20
C ASP A 100 9.26 -5.34 -4.25
N LEU A 101 8.72 -6.03 -5.25
CA LEU A 101 9.44 -6.47 -6.44
C LEU A 101 9.27 -5.42 -7.54
N PHE A 102 10.38 -4.94 -8.09
CA PHE A 102 10.37 -3.95 -9.17
C PHE A 102 11.48 -4.25 -10.17
N ASN A 103 11.48 -3.61 -11.33
CA ASN A 103 12.64 -3.61 -12.22
C ASN A 103 12.79 -2.19 -12.79
N PRO A 104 13.96 -1.54 -12.65
CA PRO A 104 14.18 -0.18 -13.15
C PRO A 104 13.95 0.02 -14.65
N LYS A 105 13.93 -1.07 -15.43
CA LYS A 105 13.63 -1.02 -16.87
C LYS A 105 12.13 -0.92 -17.15
N GLU A 106 11.30 -1.42 -16.24
CA GLU A 106 9.85 -1.28 -16.31
C GLU A 106 9.49 0.13 -15.87
N ARG A 107 9.21 1.00 -16.83
CA ARG A 107 8.80 2.39 -16.55
C ARG A 107 7.70 2.84 -17.49
N ILE A 108 6.77 3.60 -16.93
CA ILE A 108 5.68 4.26 -17.65
C ILE A 108 6.04 5.74 -17.71
N VAL A 109 6.36 6.23 -18.92
CA VAL A 109 6.71 7.63 -19.13
C VAL A 109 5.49 8.35 -19.70
N ILE A 110 4.94 9.28 -18.92
CA ILE A 110 3.74 10.03 -19.25
C ILE A 110 4.15 11.44 -19.64
N LYS A 111 4.06 11.75 -20.93
CA LYS A 111 4.44 13.06 -21.48
C LYS A 111 3.25 13.98 -21.70
N GLY A 112 3.52 15.29 -21.63
CA GLY A 112 2.57 16.33 -22.01
C GLY A 112 1.38 16.45 -21.07
N LEU A 113 1.58 16.22 -19.77
CA LEU A 113 0.55 16.49 -18.78
C LEU A 113 0.41 18.00 -18.59
N LYS A 114 -0.82 18.50 -18.64
CA LYS A 114 -1.13 19.90 -18.37
C LYS A 114 -1.29 20.12 -16.87
N LYS A 115 -0.70 21.18 -16.33
CA LYS A 115 -0.92 21.56 -14.93
C LYS A 115 -2.31 22.18 -14.80
N THR A 116 -3.20 21.52 -14.07
CA THR A 116 -4.53 22.09 -13.82
C THR A 116 -4.41 23.36 -12.98
N GLY A 117 -5.13 24.40 -13.38
CA GLY A 117 -4.97 25.78 -12.89
C GLY A 117 -3.88 26.59 -13.61
N ARG A 118 -3.03 25.97 -14.43
CA ARG A 118 -1.98 26.63 -15.24
C ARG A 118 -1.87 26.00 -16.65
N PRO A 119 -2.81 26.30 -17.57
CA PRO A 119 -2.92 25.62 -18.87
C PRO A 119 -1.69 25.71 -19.77
N ASP A 120 -0.90 26.78 -19.63
CA ASP A 120 0.34 26.99 -20.39
C ASP A 120 1.53 26.19 -19.86
N ALA A 121 1.39 25.56 -18.68
CA ALA A 121 2.43 24.79 -18.06
C ALA A 121 2.22 23.28 -18.29
N GLU A 122 3.23 22.64 -18.88
CA GLU A 122 3.30 21.19 -19.04
C GLU A 122 4.33 20.57 -18.09
N PHE A 123 4.13 19.29 -17.81
CA PHE A 123 5.09 18.46 -17.10
C PHE A 123 5.04 17.02 -17.61
N ASN A 124 6.09 16.27 -17.29
CA ASN A 124 6.18 14.84 -17.55
C ASN A 124 6.23 14.11 -16.22
N GLU A 125 5.66 12.91 -16.21
CA GLU A 125 5.75 12.00 -15.08
C GLU A 125 6.37 10.68 -15.51
N GLU A 126 6.95 10.02 -14.53
CA GLU A 126 7.53 8.70 -14.70
C GLU A 126 7.13 7.83 -13.51
N TYR A 127 6.62 6.65 -13.82
CA TYR A 127 6.18 5.69 -12.82
C TYR A 127 6.83 4.32 -13.04
N TYR A 128 7.13 3.66 -11.94
CA TYR A 128 7.74 2.33 -11.91
C TYR A 128 6.72 1.35 -11.32
N PRO A 129 6.14 0.46 -12.13
CA PRO A 129 5.27 -0.57 -11.61
C PRO A 129 6.05 -1.55 -10.71
N PHE A 130 5.39 -2.05 -9.67
CA PHE A 130 5.94 -3.03 -8.75
C PHE A 130 4.87 -4.02 -8.31
N ILE A 131 5.30 -5.19 -7.82
CA ILE A 131 4.42 -6.15 -7.14
C ILE A 131 4.83 -6.24 -5.68
N ARG A 132 3.91 -5.88 -4.78
CA ARG A 132 4.08 -6.09 -3.34
C ARG A 132 3.62 -7.47 -2.95
N ILE A 133 4.49 -8.21 -2.29
CA ILE A 133 4.18 -9.46 -1.62
C ILE A 133 3.90 -9.14 -0.17
N SER A 134 2.77 -9.57 0.37
CA SER A 134 2.48 -9.50 1.80
C SER A 134 2.24 -10.91 2.32
N ASN A 135 3.05 -11.38 3.26
CA ASN A 135 2.84 -12.67 3.92
C ASN A 135 2.96 -12.59 5.46
N SER A 136 2.17 -13.39 6.18
CA SER A 136 2.24 -13.47 7.65
C SER A 136 2.22 -14.90 8.15
N TYR A 137 2.79 -15.12 9.33
CA TYR A 137 2.79 -16.39 10.06
C TYR A 137 1.79 -16.40 11.22
N ASN A 138 1.13 -15.28 11.49
CA ASN A 138 0.35 -15.07 12.71
C ASN A 138 -1.08 -14.63 12.41
N HIS A 139 -1.58 -14.95 11.22
CA HIS A 139 -2.90 -14.53 10.72
C HIS A 139 -3.11 -13.02 10.61
N THR A 140 -2.10 -12.16 10.80
CA THR A 140 -2.28 -10.70 10.67
C THR A 140 -2.82 -10.36 9.28
N PHE A 141 -2.38 -11.11 8.26
CA PHE A 141 -2.92 -11.02 6.91
C PHE A 141 -2.72 -12.31 6.12
N SER A 142 -3.65 -12.54 5.18
CA SER A 142 -3.51 -13.51 4.11
C SER A 142 -2.30 -13.20 3.23
N LEU A 143 -1.74 -14.23 2.59
CA LEU A 143 -0.79 -14.04 1.50
C LEU A 143 -1.46 -13.19 0.41
N ARG A 144 -0.78 -12.14 -0.01
CA ARG A 144 -1.28 -11.20 -1.01
C ARG A 144 -0.19 -10.79 -1.98
N TYR A 145 -0.55 -10.70 -3.26
CA TYR A 145 0.23 -10.01 -4.29
C TYR A 145 -0.55 -8.79 -4.75
N SER A 146 0.03 -7.60 -4.58
CA SER A 146 -0.61 -6.34 -4.93
C SER A 146 0.18 -5.62 -6.02
N LEU A 147 -0.47 -5.23 -7.11
CA LEU A 147 0.14 -4.33 -8.10
C LEU A 147 0.22 -2.90 -7.52
N GLY A 148 1.32 -2.19 -7.78
CA GLY A 148 1.45 -0.80 -7.40
C GLY A 148 2.39 -0.03 -8.32
N PHE A 149 2.51 1.28 -8.08
CA PHE A 149 3.35 2.19 -8.86
C PHE A 149 4.12 3.15 -7.93
N TYR A 150 5.43 3.23 -8.11
CA TYR A 150 6.24 4.30 -7.55
C TYR A 150 6.30 5.45 -8.53
N ARG A 151 6.08 6.67 -8.06
CA ARG A 151 6.40 7.88 -8.83
C ARG A 151 7.91 8.11 -8.77
N TRP A 152 8.60 8.37 -9.88
CA TRP A 152 10.06 8.55 -9.93
C TRP A 152 10.63 9.46 -8.84
N LYS A 153 9.96 10.60 -8.60
CA LYS A 153 10.38 11.62 -7.63
C LYS A 153 10.00 11.29 -6.19
N CYS A 154 9.32 10.19 -5.95
CA CYS A 154 8.79 9.81 -4.64
C CYS A 154 9.09 8.33 -4.36
N SER A 155 9.63 8.03 -3.18
CA SER A 155 9.74 6.64 -2.71
C SER A 155 8.39 6.09 -2.19
N ASN A 156 7.28 6.78 -2.48
CA ASN A 156 5.97 6.55 -1.90
C ASN A 156 5.20 5.70 -2.90
N GLY A 157 4.97 4.44 -2.58
CA GLY A 157 4.24 3.53 -3.47
C GLY A 157 2.74 3.82 -3.44
N LEU A 158 2.11 3.82 -4.61
CA LEU A 158 0.67 3.83 -4.78
C LEU A 158 0.22 2.39 -5.08
N LEU A 159 -0.54 1.76 -4.20
CA LEU A 159 -1.05 0.41 -4.43
C LEU A 159 -2.36 0.45 -5.21
N MET A 160 -2.50 -0.41 -6.21
CA MET A 160 -3.79 -0.65 -6.86
C MET A 160 -4.80 -1.09 -5.81
N GLY A 161 -5.92 -0.37 -5.75
CA GLY A 161 -6.89 -0.51 -4.67
C GLY A 161 -7.62 -1.86 -4.66
N ARG A 162 -8.19 -2.22 -3.50
CA ARG A 162 -8.79 -3.54 -3.26
C ARG A 162 -9.99 -3.83 -4.17
N LYS A 163 -10.66 -2.78 -4.64
CA LYS A 163 -11.90 -2.89 -5.43
C LYS A 163 -11.68 -3.22 -6.90
N MET A 164 -10.45 -3.14 -7.40
CA MET A 164 -10.12 -3.36 -8.82
C MET A 164 -9.42 -4.68 -9.12
N LEU A 165 -9.48 -5.68 -8.22
CA LEU A 165 -8.71 -6.92 -8.37
C LEU A 165 -7.18 -6.67 -8.45
N GLY A 166 -6.71 -5.50 -7.99
CA GLY A 166 -5.29 -5.18 -7.88
C GLY A 166 -4.55 -6.00 -6.82
N ASP A 167 -5.30 -6.83 -6.08
CA ASP A 167 -4.83 -7.77 -5.09
C ASP A 167 -5.23 -9.20 -5.49
N ILE A 168 -4.24 -10.09 -5.52
CA ILE A 168 -4.44 -11.54 -5.53
C ILE A 168 -4.32 -11.99 -4.07
N VAL A 169 -5.38 -12.57 -3.50
CA VAL A 169 -5.41 -12.97 -2.08
C VAL A 169 -5.52 -14.48 -1.96
N ILE A 170 -4.58 -15.09 -1.23
CA ILE A 170 -4.56 -16.51 -0.91
C ILE A 170 -4.78 -16.66 0.60
N SER A 171 -5.91 -17.27 0.96
CA SER A 171 -6.19 -17.65 2.34
C SER A 171 -5.27 -18.77 2.79
N HIS A 172 -4.82 -18.71 4.03
CA HIS A 172 -3.98 -19.74 4.65
C HIS A 172 -4.77 -20.98 5.10
N ASP A 173 -5.84 -21.31 4.41
CA ASP A 173 -6.56 -22.59 4.56
C ASP A 173 -6.34 -23.49 3.34
N LYS A 174 -5.54 -23.04 2.37
CA LYS A 174 -5.19 -23.76 1.14
C LYS A 174 -3.67 -23.83 0.98
N PRO A 175 -3.14 -24.96 0.49
CA PRO A 175 -1.75 -25.06 0.10
C PRO A 175 -1.39 -24.05 -1.01
N LEU A 176 -0.14 -23.62 -1.04
CA LEU A 176 0.33 -22.66 -2.04
C LEU A 176 0.28 -23.25 -3.45
N GLU A 177 0.63 -24.52 -3.59
CA GLU A 177 0.65 -25.25 -4.87
C GLU A 177 -0.75 -25.28 -5.51
N ALA A 178 -1.78 -25.47 -4.69
CA ALA A 178 -3.17 -25.45 -5.15
C ALA A 178 -3.66 -24.04 -5.55
N SER A 179 -2.93 -23.00 -5.15
CA SER A 179 -3.25 -21.60 -5.41
C SER A 179 -2.43 -21.01 -6.57
N GLU A 180 -1.36 -21.68 -7.00
CA GLU A 180 -0.38 -21.16 -7.95
C GLU A 180 -1.00 -20.81 -9.31
N TRP A 181 -1.88 -21.68 -9.82
CA TRP A 181 -2.58 -21.46 -11.09
C TRP A 181 -3.43 -20.19 -11.07
N TYR A 182 -4.11 -19.90 -9.96
CA TYR A 182 -4.96 -18.72 -9.81
C TYR A 182 -4.13 -17.44 -9.77
N VAL A 183 -2.91 -17.50 -9.20
CA VAL A 183 -1.97 -16.37 -9.25
C VAL A 183 -1.54 -16.09 -10.69
N MET A 184 -1.24 -17.14 -11.45
CA MET A 184 -0.81 -16.98 -12.85
C MET A 184 -1.95 -16.53 -13.77
N ASP A 185 -3.18 -17.02 -13.58
CA ASP A 185 -4.38 -16.55 -14.31
C ASP A 185 -4.63 -15.03 -14.10
N ALA A 186 -4.22 -14.50 -12.95
CA ALA A 186 -4.36 -13.08 -12.65
C ALA A 186 -3.27 -12.20 -13.29
N ALA A 187 -2.20 -12.76 -13.86
CA ALA A 187 -1.11 -11.99 -14.46
C ALA A 187 -1.57 -11.15 -15.67
N GLU A 188 -2.46 -11.70 -16.51
CA GLU A 188 -3.02 -10.96 -17.64
C GLU A 188 -3.80 -9.72 -17.16
N LYS A 189 -4.53 -9.84 -16.05
CA LYS A 189 -5.29 -8.72 -15.45
C LYS A 189 -4.35 -7.64 -14.94
N PHE A 190 -3.25 -8.02 -14.27
CA PHE A 190 -2.22 -7.07 -13.84
C PHE A 190 -1.60 -6.34 -15.05
N SER A 191 -1.29 -7.06 -16.12
CA SER A 191 -0.73 -6.49 -17.36
C SER A 191 -1.67 -5.46 -17.99
N ARG A 192 -2.98 -5.76 -18.06
CA ARG A 192 -3.99 -4.79 -18.52
C ARG A 192 -4.06 -3.55 -17.63
N MET A 193 -4.03 -3.73 -16.31
CA MET A 193 -4.04 -2.62 -15.34
C MET A 193 -2.80 -1.72 -15.45
N VAL A 194 -1.64 -2.29 -15.79
CA VAL A 194 -0.42 -1.53 -16.11
C VAL A 194 -0.64 -0.68 -17.38
N GLY A 195 -1.26 -1.26 -18.42
CA GLY A 195 -1.60 -0.56 -19.66
C GLY A 195 -2.59 0.60 -19.45
N ASP A 196 -3.57 0.43 -18.57
CA ASP A 196 -4.59 1.45 -18.28
C ASP A 196 -4.08 2.60 -17.37
N PHE A 197 -2.89 2.45 -16.79
CA PHE A 197 -2.39 3.38 -15.77
C PHE A 197 -2.11 4.80 -16.32
N ASP A 198 -1.64 4.92 -17.56
CA ASP A 198 -1.42 6.25 -18.19
C ASP A 198 -2.74 7.04 -18.26
N ASP A 199 -3.81 6.41 -18.75
CA ASP A 199 -5.12 7.03 -18.85
C ASP A 199 -5.67 7.43 -17.47
N TYR A 200 -5.46 6.60 -16.45
CA TYR A 200 -5.78 6.96 -15.07
C TYR A 200 -5.07 8.24 -14.62
N ILE A 201 -3.74 8.32 -14.78
CA ILE A 201 -2.96 9.50 -14.37
C ILE A 201 -3.40 10.75 -15.14
N ARG A 202 -3.66 10.63 -16.45
CA ARG A 202 -4.17 11.73 -17.27
C ARG A 202 -5.54 12.21 -16.79
N LYS A 203 -6.45 11.30 -16.45
CA LYS A 203 -7.77 11.65 -15.91
C LYS A 203 -7.63 12.35 -14.55
N ALA A 204 -6.85 11.77 -13.62
CA ALA A 204 -6.63 12.35 -12.30
C ALA A 204 -5.96 13.74 -12.38
N GLY A 205 -5.01 13.92 -13.31
CA GLY A 205 -4.32 15.19 -13.52
C GLY A 205 -5.25 16.30 -14.02
N LYS A 206 -6.30 15.98 -14.78
CA LYS A 206 -7.28 16.95 -15.34
C LYS A 206 -8.36 17.38 -14.36
N ILE A 207 -8.59 16.64 -13.28
CA ILE A 207 -9.60 16.97 -12.28
C ILE A 207 -9.08 18.12 -11.42
N TYR A 208 -9.70 19.29 -11.53
CA TYR A 208 -9.34 20.46 -10.73
C TYR A 208 -9.79 20.31 -9.28
N ILE A 209 -8.87 20.56 -8.35
CA ILE A 209 -9.15 20.68 -6.92
C ILE A 209 -8.47 21.96 -6.44
N PRO A 210 -9.24 22.98 -6.02
CA PRO A 210 -8.67 24.24 -5.54
C PRO A 210 -7.64 24.00 -4.44
N LYS A 211 -6.53 24.73 -4.48
CA LYS A 211 -5.43 24.58 -3.52
C LYS A 211 -5.92 24.63 -2.06
N GLU A 212 -6.87 25.49 -1.76
CA GLU A 212 -7.46 25.68 -0.43
C GLU A 212 -8.27 24.47 0.06
N LEU A 213 -8.68 23.56 -0.83
CA LEU A 213 -9.39 22.32 -0.51
C LEU A 213 -8.49 21.08 -0.51
N LEU A 214 -7.24 21.17 -0.99
CA LEU A 214 -6.33 20.02 -1.04
C LEU A 214 -6.09 19.38 0.34
N GLU A 215 -6.10 20.17 1.41
CA GLU A 215 -5.97 19.66 2.78
C GLU A 215 -7.13 18.73 3.15
N VAL A 216 -8.36 19.24 3.08
CA VAL A 216 -9.56 18.50 3.49
C VAL A 216 -9.85 17.31 2.58
N VAL A 217 -9.56 17.43 1.27
CA VAL A 217 -9.60 16.30 0.34
C VAL A 217 -8.58 15.23 0.74
N THR A 218 -7.37 15.61 1.15
CA THR A 218 -6.35 14.65 1.63
C THR A 218 -6.84 13.95 2.90
N LEU A 219 -7.47 14.66 3.83
CA LEU A 219 -8.05 14.06 5.04
C LEU A 219 -9.17 13.06 4.70
N ASP A 220 -10.04 13.39 3.75
CA ASP A 220 -11.08 12.48 3.22
C ASP A 220 -10.47 11.22 2.59
N ILE A 221 -9.44 11.37 1.75
CA ILE A 221 -8.71 10.23 1.15
C ILE A 221 -8.22 9.25 2.23
N LEU A 222 -7.71 9.79 3.33
CA LEU A 222 -7.14 9.00 4.42
C LEU A 222 -8.20 8.42 5.35
N ASP A 223 -9.48 8.78 5.18
CA ASP A 223 -10.61 8.46 6.08
C ASP A 223 -10.34 9.01 7.49
N LYS A 224 -9.93 10.28 7.52
CA LYS A 224 -9.48 11.03 8.72
C LYS A 224 -10.27 12.33 8.89
N GLN A 225 -11.53 12.35 8.48
CA GLN A 225 -12.43 13.45 8.81
C GLN A 225 -12.75 13.36 10.31
N TYR A 226 -12.08 14.20 11.09
CA TYR A 226 -12.29 14.33 12.53
C TYR A 226 -13.16 15.54 12.84
N GLY A 227 -13.87 15.54 13.96
CA GLY A 227 -14.50 16.75 14.47
C GLY A 227 -13.53 17.61 15.28
N VAL A 228 -13.99 18.81 15.65
CA VAL A 228 -13.21 19.81 16.42
C VAL A 228 -12.73 19.25 17.76
N GLU A 229 -13.44 18.28 18.34
CA GLU A 229 -13.08 17.59 19.58
C GLU A 229 -11.73 16.86 19.51
N GLN A 230 -11.23 16.57 18.29
CA GLN A 230 -9.94 15.91 18.07
C GLN A 230 -8.83 16.88 17.66
N LYS A 231 -8.95 18.16 18.05
CA LYS A 231 -8.03 19.25 17.74
C LYS A 231 -6.54 18.87 17.78
N PRO A 232 -6.00 18.18 18.81
CA PRO A 232 -4.56 17.85 18.83
C PRO A 232 -4.12 16.95 17.66
N ARG A 233 -4.97 16.01 17.24
CA ARG A 233 -4.68 15.14 16.09
C ARG A 233 -4.76 15.95 14.80
N LEU A 234 -5.81 16.73 14.61
CA LEU A 234 -5.99 17.57 13.43
C LEU A 234 -4.83 18.55 13.25
N LEU A 235 -4.42 19.26 14.30
CA LEU A 235 -3.28 20.19 14.23
C LEU A 235 -1.99 19.49 13.79
N LYS A 236 -1.70 18.31 14.34
CA LYS A 236 -0.53 17.52 13.94
C LYS A 236 -0.59 17.11 12.47
N MET A 237 -1.77 16.73 11.97
CA MET A 237 -1.94 16.37 10.56
C MET A 237 -1.76 17.58 9.65
N THR A 238 -2.47 18.67 9.94
CA THR A 238 -2.39 19.94 9.23
C THR A 238 -0.95 20.46 9.17
N GLU A 239 -0.20 20.37 10.27
CA GLU A 239 1.20 20.79 10.32
C GLU A 239 2.07 20.04 9.31
N VAL A 240 1.90 18.72 9.20
CA VAL A 240 2.63 17.92 8.21
C VAL A 240 2.19 18.27 6.78
N LEU A 241 0.90 18.50 6.55
CA LEU A 241 0.36 18.80 5.22
C LEU A 241 0.72 20.21 4.71
N ARG A 242 0.95 21.18 5.59
CA ARG A 242 1.30 22.57 5.22
C ARG A 242 2.53 22.67 4.32
N GLY A 243 3.51 21.79 4.49
CA GLY A 243 4.71 21.76 3.66
C GLY A 243 4.48 21.12 2.29
N SER A 244 3.69 20.04 2.23
CA SER A 244 3.52 19.24 1.02
C SER A 244 2.50 19.85 0.04
N ILE A 245 1.44 20.49 0.53
CA ILE A 245 0.38 21.06 -0.33
C ILE A 245 0.95 22.10 -1.34
N PRO A 246 1.70 23.15 -0.93
CA PRO A 246 2.23 24.11 -1.89
C PRO A 246 3.22 23.47 -2.87
N ALA A 247 4.02 22.52 -2.42
CA ALA A 247 4.99 21.81 -3.27
C ALA A 247 4.29 21.01 -4.38
N TYR A 248 3.32 20.17 -4.01
CA TYR A 248 2.60 19.36 -4.99
C TYR A 248 1.66 20.17 -5.88
N ALA A 249 1.00 21.22 -5.36
CA ALA A 249 0.22 22.14 -6.21
C ALA A 249 1.12 22.90 -7.21
N SER A 250 2.33 23.26 -6.79
CA SER A 250 3.33 23.88 -7.67
C SER A 250 3.79 22.91 -8.77
N GLU A 251 4.07 21.68 -8.38
CA GLU A 251 4.62 20.64 -9.24
C GLU A 251 3.60 20.06 -10.22
N LEU A 252 2.47 19.57 -9.71
CA LEU A 252 1.47 18.77 -10.41
C LEU A 252 0.22 19.59 -10.82
N GLY A 253 0.14 20.85 -10.40
CA GLY A 253 -1.06 21.67 -10.51
C GLY A 253 -2.08 21.38 -9.41
N GLU A 254 -3.14 22.18 -9.40
CA GLU A 254 -4.25 22.07 -8.45
C GLU A 254 -5.20 20.95 -8.89
N SER A 255 -4.79 19.71 -8.65
CA SER A 255 -5.46 18.53 -9.22
C SER A 255 -5.72 17.40 -8.24
N ALA A 256 -6.60 16.48 -8.61
CA ALA A 256 -6.77 15.21 -7.90
C ALA A 256 -5.47 14.40 -7.84
N LEU A 257 -4.63 14.47 -8.88
CA LEU A 257 -3.30 13.86 -8.87
C LEU A 257 -2.41 14.45 -7.77
N ALA A 258 -2.46 15.77 -7.54
CA ALA A 258 -1.74 16.39 -6.43
C ALA A 258 -2.26 15.88 -5.08
N ALA A 259 -3.58 15.81 -4.87
CA ALA A 259 -4.18 15.29 -3.65
C ALA A 259 -3.77 13.84 -3.34
N ILE A 260 -3.75 12.97 -4.36
CA ILE A 260 -3.27 11.58 -4.22
C ILE A 260 -1.81 11.54 -3.76
N ASN A 261 -0.94 12.34 -4.39
CA ASN A 261 0.48 12.35 -4.03
C ASN A 261 0.71 12.89 -2.62
N ILE A 262 0.00 13.97 -2.23
CA ILE A 262 0.01 14.52 -0.87
C ILE A 262 -0.40 13.42 0.14
N ALA A 263 -1.48 12.68 -0.13
CA ALA A 263 -1.93 11.59 0.73
C ALA A 263 -0.86 10.49 0.87
N THR A 264 -0.25 10.06 -0.24
CA THR A 264 0.80 9.02 -0.20
C THR A 264 2.06 9.46 0.53
N ASP A 265 2.42 10.74 0.47
CA ASP A 265 3.57 11.31 1.17
C ASP A 265 3.32 11.45 2.67
N TYR A 266 2.11 11.87 3.04
CA TYR A 266 1.65 11.89 4.43
C TYR A 266 1.75 10.48 5.07
N ILE A 267 1.29 9.44 4.37
CA ILE A 267 1.32 8.05 4.87
C ILE A 267 2.74 7.62 5.21
N LYS A 268 3.73 7.95 4.37
CA LYS A 268 5.15 7.63 4.62
C LYS A 268 5.67 8.33 5.88
N THR A 269 5.20 9.53 6.17
CA THR A 269 5.77 10.38 7.21
C THR A 269 5.33 9.99 8.63
N ILE A 270 4.15 9.36 8.79
CA ILE A 270 3.46 9.35 10.08
C ILE A 270 2.93 7.96 10.48
N GLU A 271 2.74 7.04 9.53
CA GLU A 271 2.11 5.75 9.82
C GLU A 271 3.14 4.63 10.01
N ASN A 272 2.92 3.84 11.06
CA ASN A 272 3.66 2.60 11.29
C ASN A 272 3.30 1.57 10.19
N THR A 273 4.24 0.67 9.91
CA THR A 273 4.26 -0.25 8.77
C THR A 273 2.97 -1.04 8.52
N HIS A 274 2.20 -1.35 9.57
CA HIS A 274 0.99 -2.16 9.51
C HIS A 274 -0.19 -1.55 8.74
N THR A 275 -0.35 -0.23 8.72
CA THR A 275 -1.49 0.47 8.08
C THR A 275 -1.13 1.07 6.72
N VAL A 276 0.16 1.05 6.36
CA VAL A 276 0.68 1.67 5.13
C VAL A 276 -0.01 1.10 3.89
N ASN A 277 -0.18 -0.23 3.81
CA ASN A 277 -0.86 -0.84 2.66
C ASN A 277 -2.32 -0.39 2.53
N SER A 278 -3.07 -0.34 3.64
CA SER A 278 -4.48 0.01 3.59
C SER A 278 -4.69 1.48 3.18
N LEU A 279 -3.82 2.38 3.66
CA LEU A 279 -3.87 3.79 3.32
C LEU A 279 -3.37 4.06 1.89
N GLN A 280 -2.33 3.36 1.42
CA GLN A 280 -1.86 3.47 0.03
C GLN A 280 -2.93 3.01 -0.97
N SER A 281 -3.62 1.91 -0.67
CA SER A 281 -4.76 1.46 -1.48
C SER A 281 -5.92 2.46 -1.46
N ARG A 282 -6.18 3.13 -0.32
CA ARG A 282 -7.24 4.15 -0.22
C ARG A 282 -7.00 5.36 -1.12
N ALA A 283 -5.77 5.83 -1.22
CA ALA A 283 -5.40 6.92 -2.13
C ALA A 283 -5.75 6.59 -3.59
N MET A 284 -5.42 5.36 -4.01
CA MET A 284 -5.78 4.87 -5.34
C MET A 284 -7.28 4.66 -5.50
N ASP A 285 -7.94 3.98 -4.54
CA ASP A 285 -9.40 3.73 -4.57
C ASP A 285 -10.18 5.05 -4.68
N TRP A 286 -9.75 6.09 -3.96
CA TRP A 286 -10.31 7.42 -4.07
C TRP A 286 -10.06 8.02 -5.46
N GLY A 287 -8.83 7.96 -5.98
CA GLY A 287 -8.49 8.45 -7.32
C GLY A 287 -9.33 7.79 -8.41
N LEU A 288 -9.53 6.48 -8.31
CA LEU A 288 -10.37 5.69 -9.21
C LEU A 288 -11.85 6.04 -9.08
N ARG A 289 -12.31 6.40 -7.88
CA ARG A 289 -13.68 6.88 -7.66
C ARG A 289 -13.90 8.21 -8.36
N VAL A 290 -13.01 9.19 -8.17
CA VAL A 290 -13.19 10.55 -8.71
C VAL A 290 -13.00 10.65 -10.22
N THR A 291 -12.30 9.68 -10.83
CA THR A 291 -12.09 9.60 -12.28
C THR A 291 -13.24 8.93 -13.05
N LYS A 292 -14.27 8.43 -12.36
CA LYS A 292 -15.47 7.86 -13.01
C LYS A 292 -16.37 8.95 -13.59
N LYS A 293 -16.96 8.68 -14.75
CA LYS A 293 -17.86 9.60 -15.48
C LYS A 293 -19.04 10.13 -14.64
N HIS A 294 -19.54 9.34 -13.68
CA HIS A 294 -20.70 9.69 -12.87
C HIS A 294 -20.35 10.28 -11.51
N PHE A 295 -19.08 10.56 -11.23
CA PHE A 295 -18.69 11.20 -9.98
C PHE A 295 -19.08 12.68 -9.99
N ASN A 296 -19.90 13.11 -9.04
CA ASN A 296 -20.30 14.51 -8.91
C ASN A 296 -19.23 15.30 -8.14
N LEU A 297 -18.23 15.77 -8.87
CA LEU A 297 -17.10 16.52 -8.29
C LEU A 297 -17.56 17.80 -7.58
N SER A 298 -18.51 18.55 -8.15
CA SER A 298 -18.97 19.81 -7.56
C SER A 298 -19.66 19.59 -6.22
N ALA A 299 -20.53 18.59 -6.12
CA ALA A 299 -21.17 18.24 -4.85
C ALA A 299 -20.13 17.81 -3.80
N TYR A 300 -19.19 16.94 -4.20
CA TYR A 300 -18.11 16.50 -3.34
C TYR A 300 -17.25 17.66 -2.82
N LEU A 301 -16.81 18.58 -3.69
CA LEU A 301 -15.99 19.72 -3.28
C LEU A 301 -16.76 20.69 -2.37
N ASN A 302 -18.08 20.84 -2.56
CA ASN A 302 -18.92 21.62 -1.64
C ASN A 302 -18.98 20.98 -0.24
N GLU A 303 -19.09 19.65 -0.15
CA GLU A 303 -19.02 18.94 1.14
C GLU A 303 -17.68 19.18 1.84
N GLN A 304 -16.57 19.09 1.09
CA GLN A 304 -15.23 19.34 1.64
C GLN A 304 -15.04 20.80 2.07
N LYS A 305 -15.61 21.75 1.32
CA LYS A 305 -15.61 23.17 1.70
C LYS A 305 -16.36 23.40 3.01
N ASN A 306 -17.55 22.82 3.17
CA ASN A 306 -18.31 22.93 4.43
C ASN A 306 -17.52 22.34 5.60
N TYR A 307 -16.92 21.15 5.42
CA TYR A 307 -16.07 20.54 6.45
C TYR A 307 -14.87 21.43 6.82
N LYS A 308 -14.23 22.07 5.85
CA LYS A 308 -13.14 23.03 6.10
C LYS A 308 -13.61 24.20 6.97
N GLU A 309 -14.71 24.84 6.61
CA GLU A 309 -15.26 26.01 7.31
C GLU A 309 -15.75 25.67 8.73
N GLU A 310 -16.36 24.50 8.90
CA GLU A 310 -16.94 24.07 10.18
C GLU A 310 -15.91 23.51 11.16
N VAL A 311 -14.83 22.90 10.64
CA VAL A 311 -13.85 22.17 11.47
C VAL A 311 -12.48 22.80 11.40
N ILE A 312 -11.85 22.81 10.22
CA ILE A 312 -10.43 23.18 10.09
C ILE A 312 -10.20 24.65 10.42
N ASP A 313 -11.03 25.54 9.89
CA ASP A 313 -10.87 26.97 10.08
C ASP A 313 -11.18 27.40 11.53
N ARG A 314 -11.91 26.58 12.30
CA ARG A 314 -12.18 26.79 13.73
C ARG A 314 -11.07 26.27 14.66
N LEU A 315 -10.05 25.61 14.13
CA LEU A 315 -8.92 25.13 14.94
C LEU A 315 -7.99 26.28 15.36
N TYR A 316 -7.99 27.38 14.61
CA TYR A 316 -7.17 28.58 14.79
C TYR A 316 -8.04 29.76 15.20
#